data_AF-A0A847LYC7-F1
#
_entry.id   AF-A0A847LYC7-F1
#
_cell.length_a   1.000
_cell.length_b   1.000
_cell.length_c   1.000
_cell.angle_alpha   90.00
_cell.angle_beta   90.00
_cell.angle_gamma   90.00
#
_symmetry.space_group_name_H-M   'P 1'
#
loop_
_entity.id
_entity.type
_entity.pdbx_description
1 polymer ?
#
loop_
_entity_poly.entity_id
_entity_poly.type
_entity_poly.pdbx_seq_one_letter_code
_entity_poly.pdbx_strand_id
1 'polypeptide(L)'
;DPAVKKTFGYIAEMAKRGYFMPNAASYSWQEAANVLFRGEAGMYLMGQFIKDVAPADVKDKIDFFRFPSFEGRTDYAVDTPTDGFMIPKNAKNKEAAKKFMAYLATAEAQEMFCKPLGRLAANKKVPVPNAYAQRGLDMVLGAKTAMQFYDRDAPEEMAAKGMNAIVDIIANPAQLDSILTALDKERVRIYNK
;
A
#
# COMPACT_ATOMS: atom_id res chain seq x y z
N ASP A 1 20.15 3.17 -12.08
CA ASP A 1 19.61 1.93 -12.66
C ASP A 1 18.61 2.28 -13.78
N PRO A 2 18.77 1.75 -15.02
CA PRO A 2 17.85 2.02 -16.13
C PRO A 2 16.40 1.59 -15.89
N ALA A 3 16.16 0.48 -15.19
CA ALA A 3 14.82 0.01 -14.87
C ALA A 3 14.12 0.95 -13.88
N VAL A 4 14.85 1.45 -12.87
CA VAL A 4 14.33 2.46 -11.94
C VAL A 4 13.97 3.74 -12.67
N LYS A 5 14.87 4.25 -13.54
CA LYS A 5 14.59 5.44 -14.36
C LYS A 5 13.35 5.25 -15.23
N LYS A 6 13.17 4.06 -15.82
CA LYS A 6 11.97 3.72 -16.62
C LYS A 6 10.70 3.80 -15.77
N THR A 7 10.68 3.20 -14.57
CA THR A 7 9.53 3.23 -13.65
C THR A 7 9.14 4.66 -13.26
N PHE A 8 10.09 5.48 -12.83
CA PHE A 8 9.82 6.89 -12.52
C PHE A 8 9.46 7.72 -13.76
N GLY A 9 9.94 7.32 -14.93
CA GLY A 9 9.53 7.88 -16.22
C GLY A 9 8.03 7.73 -16.50
N TYR A 10 7.42 6.60 -16.13
CA TYR A 10 5.97 6.43 -16.25
C TYR A 10 5.19 7.37 -15.33
N ILE A 11 5.68 7.60 -14.10
CA ILE A 11 5.08 8.58 -13.18
C ILE A 11 5.15 9.97 -13.79
N ALA A 12 6.32 10.36 -14.33
CA ALA A 12 6.50 11.64 -14.99
C ALA A 12 5.58 11.81 -16.21
N GLU A 13 5.38 10.75 -17.00
CA GLU A 13 4.46 10.76 -18.14
C GLU A 13 3.00 10.96 -17.70
N MET A 14 2.55 10.21 -16.69
CA MET A 14 1.20 10.36 -16.13
C MET A 14 0.97 11.77 -15.59
N ALA A 15 1.98 12.36 -14.94
CA ALA A 15 1.92 13.74 -14.46
C ALA A 15 1.81 14.75 -15.60
N LYS A 16 2.62 14.61 -16.67
CA LYS A 16 2.52 15.47 -17.87
C LYS A 16 1.16 15.40 -18.55
N ARG A 17 0.50 14.24 -18.48
CA ARG A 17 -0.85 14.01 -19.04
C ARG A 17 -1.97 14.50 -18.12
N GLY A 18 -1.66 15.00 -16.92
CA GLY A 18 -2.65 15.50 -15.97
C GLY A 18 -3.46 14.40 -15.29
N TYR A 19 -2.90 13.20 -15.11
CA TYR A 19 -3.62 12.07 -14.50
C TYR A 19 -3.59 12.05 -12.97
N PHE A 20 -2.87 12.98 -12.34
CA PHE A 20 -2.89 13.18 -10.90
C PHE A 20 -3.72 14.41 -10.55
N MET A 21 -4.36 14.38 -9.37
CA MET A 21 -5.06 15.54 -8.84
C MET A 21 -4.10 16.72 -8.62
N PRO A 22 -4.55 17.97 -8.81
CA PRO A 22 -3.76 19.13 -8.43
C PRO A 22 -3.47 19.08 -6.93
N ASN A 23 -2.23 19.41 -6.54
CA ASN A 23 -1.77 19.38 -5.15
C ASN A 23 -1.99 18.01 -4.48
N ALA A 24 -1.86 16.90 -5.21
CA ALA A 24 -2.08 15.54 -4.70
C ALA A 24 -1.33 15.25 -3.38
N ALA A 25 -0.15 15.85 -3.18
CA ALA A 25 0.65 15.69 -1.95
C ALA A 25 0.08 16.40 -0.72
N SER A 26 -0.91 17.29 -0.87
CA SER A 26 -1.52 18.04 0.23
C SER A 26 -2.71 17.33 0.87
N TYR A 27 -3.18 16.23 0.28
CA TYR A 27 -4.30 15.46 0.80
C TYR A 27 -3.83 14.33 1.72
N SER A 28 -4.50 14.16 2.85
CA SER A 28 -4.54 12.86 3.52
C SER A 28 -5.23 11.83 2.62
N TRP A 29 -5.01 10.54 2.89
CA TRP A 29 -5.65 9.50 2.09
C TRP A 29 -7.19 9.51 2.23
N GLN A 30 -7.71 9.93 3.39
CA GLN A 30 -9.15 10.07 3.61
C GLN A 30 -9.74 11.23 2.80
N GLU A 31 -9.04 12.37 2.75
CA GLU A 31 -9.47 13.52 1.94
C GLU A 31 -9.43 13.17 0.45
N ALA A 32 -8.39 12.48 -0.02
CA ALA A 32 -8.32 11.98 -1.39
C ALA A 32 -9.42 10.96 -1.71
N ALA A 33 -9.79 10.09 -0.77
CA ALA A 33 -10.88 9.13 -0.94
C ALA A 33 -12.23 9.82 -1.18
N ASN A 34 -12.49 10.96 -0.55
CA ASN A 34 -13.71 11.73 -0.79
C ASN A 34 -13.86 12.20 -2.24
N VAL A 35 -12.76 12.48 -2.94
CA VAL A 35 -12.79 12.84 -4.36
C VAL A 35 -13.28 11.67 -5.21
N LEU A 36 -12.84 10.44 -4.91
CA LEU A 36 -13.36 9.22 -5.53
C LEU A 36 -14.85 9.02 -5.20
N PHE A 37 -15.26 9.21 -3.94
CA PHE A 37 -16.64 8.98 -3.51
C PHE A 37 -17.64 9.96 -4.14
N ARG A 38 -17.21 11.18 -4.46
CA ARG A 38 -18.00 12.16 -5.22
C ARG A 38 -18.01 11.93 -6.73
N GLY A 39 -17.27 10.93 -7.23
CA GLY A 39 -17.15 10.64 -8.66
C GLY A 39 -16.25 11.63 -9.42
N GLU A 40 -15.43 12.40 -8.71
CA GLU A 40 -14.51 13.40 -9.28
C GLU A 40 -13.15 12.78 -9.65
N ALA A 41 -12.86 11.56 -9.18
CA ALA A 41 -11.71 10.76 -9.59
C ALA A 41 -12.16 9.40 -10.11
N GLY A 42 -11.49 8.88 -11.15
CA GLY A 42 -11.83 7.58 -11.73
C GLY A 42 -11.13 6.38 -11.07
N MET A 43 -9.95 6.57 -10.49
CA MET A 43 -9.14 5.51 -9.89
C MET A 43 -8.38 6.04 -8.67
N TYR A 44 -8.19 5.17 -7.67
CA TYR A 44 -7.33 5.45 -6.53
C TYR A 44 -6.52 4.19 -6.16
N LEU A 45 -5.19 4.28 -6.19
CA LEU A 45 -4.32 3.22 -5.67
C LEU A 45 -4.49 3.15 -4.15
N MET A 46 -5.30 2.20 -3.69
CA MET A 46 -5.71 2.11 -2.29
C MET A 46 -6.04 0.67 -1.89
N GLY A 47 -5.87 0.37 -0.60
CA GLY A 47 -6.26 -0.91 -0.02
C GLY A 47 -7.76 -1.03 0.25
N GLN A 48 -8.19 -2.24 0.61
CA GLN A 48 -9.60 -2.54 0.93
C GLN A 48 -10.18 -1.64 2.04
N PHE A 49 -9.33 -1.04 2.88
CA PHE A 49 -9.72 -0.12 3.95
C PHE A 49 -10.32 1.20 3.49
N ILE A 50 -10.30 1.51 2.19
CA ILE A 50 -11.12 2.60 1.64
C ILE A 50 -12.62 2.42 1.97
N LYS A 51 -13.09 1.18 2.10
CA LYS A 51 -14.49 0.87 2.46
C LYS A 51 -14.84 1.17 3.91
N ASP A 52 -13.85 1.45 4.76
CA ASP A 52 -14.07 1.77 6.18
C ASP A 52 -14.53 3.23 6.33
N VAL A 53 -14.15 4.10 5.40
CA VAL A 53 -14.51 5.52 5.37
C VAL A 53 -15.51 5.87 4.25
N ALA A 54 -15.84 4.92 3.39
CA ALA A 54 -16.82 5.13 2.33
C ALA A 54 -18.24 5.36 2.92
N PRO A 55 -18.96 6.39 2.46
CA PRO A 55 -20.38 6.55 2.76
C PRO A 55 -21.20 5.30 2.41
N ALA A 56 -22.27 5.03 3.16
CA ALA A 56 -23.05 3.80 3.01
C ALA A 56 -23.63 3.62 1.59
N ASP A 57 -24.02 4.72 0.94
CA ASP A 57 -24.55 4.77 -0.42
C ASP A 57 -23.48 4.65 -1.53
N VAL A 58 -22.19 4.72 -1.16
CA VAL A 58 -21.04 4.60 -2.06
C VAL A 58 -20.30 3.26 -1.87
N LYS A 59 -20.33 2.68 -0.66
CA LYS A 59 -19.55 1.49 -0.27
C LYS A 59 -19.67 0.30 -1.22
N ASP A 60 -20.87 0.05 -1.72
CA ASP A 60 -21.16 -1.06 -2.65
C ASP A 60 -20.96 -0.68 -4.13
N LYS A 61 -20.70 0.60 -4.43
CA LYS A 61 -20.35 1.11 -5.77
C LYS A 61 -18.85 1.10 -6.03
N ILE A 62 -18.02 0.88 -5.00
CA ILE A 62 -16.57 0.79 -5.13
C ILE A 62 -16.17 -0.65 -5.42
N ASP A 63 -15.53 -0.82 -6.58
CA ASP A 63 -14.81 -2.05 -6.96
C ASP A 63 -13.30 -1.79 -7.07
N PHE A 64 -12.53 -2.85 -7.25
CA PHE A 64 -11.08 -2.82 -7.41
C PHE A 64 -10.63 -3.74 -8.54
N PHE A 65 -9.46 -3.45 -9.06
CA PHE A 65 -8.75 -4.27 -10.03
C PHE A 65 -7.25 -4.19 -9.74
N ARG A 66 -6.50 -5.13 -10.30
CA ARG A 66 -5.05 -5.16 -10.17
C ARG A 66 -4.44 -3.88 -10.73
N PHE A 67 -3.39 -3.35 -10.10
CA PHE A 67 -2.63 -2.25 -10.68
C PHE A 67 -2.21 -2.56 -12.14
N PRO A 68 -2.43 -1.64 -13.09
CA PRO A 68 -2.17 -1.91 -14.51
C PRO A 68 -0.73 -2.34 -14.78
N SER A 69 -0.56 -3.39 -15.58
CA SER A 69 0.74 -3.86 -16.04
C SER A 69 1.16 -3.14 -17.32
N PHE A 70 2.44 -2.80 -17.44
CA PHE A 70 3.01 -2.25 -18.65
C PHE A 70 3.43 -3.36 -19.63
N GLU A 71 3.48 -3.02 -20.93
CA GLU A 71 4.10 -3.83 -21.99
C GLU A 71 3.56 -5.27 -22.10
N GLY A 72 2.27 -5.48 -21.78
CA GLY A 72 1.62 -6.78 -21.91
C GLY A 72 2.09 -7.83 -20.90
N ARG A 73 2.83 -7.43 -19.85
CA ARG A 73 3.26 -8.34 -18.79
C ARG A 73 2.06 -8.93 -18.06
N THR A 74 2.03 -10.25 -17.99
CA THR A 74 0.99 -10.99 -17.27
C THR A 74 1.36 -11.18 -15.79
N ASP A 75 2.65 -11.24 -15.48
CA ASP A 75 3.15 -11.29 -14.10
C ASP A 75 3.04 -9.93 -13.38
N TYR A 76 2.85 -9.97 -12.06
CA TYR A 76 2.69 -8.78 -11.24
C TYR A 76 3.15 -9.00 -9.80
N ALA A 77 3.43 -7.87 -9.14
CA ALA A 77 3.57 -7.81 -7.69
C ALA A 77 2.34 -7.12 -7.08
N VAL A 78 2.08 -7.40 -5.81
CA VAL A 78 0.98 -6.78 -5.06
C VAL A 78 1.43 -6.46 -3.64
N ASP A 79 1.01 -5.30 -3.14
CA ASP A 79 1.23 -4.92 -1.76
C ASP A 79 0.27 -5.70 -0.86
N THR A 80 0.83 -6.46 0.07
CA THR A 80 0.11 -7.21 1.11
C THR A 80 0.65 -6.84 2.49
N PRO A 81 0.47 -5.58 2.91
CA PRO A 81 0.86 -5.16 4.24
C PRO A 81 0.18 -6.05 5.27
N THR A 82 0.96 -6.57 6.23
CA THR A 82 0.42 -7.44 7.27
C THR A 82 0.60 -6.75 8.61
N ASP A 83 -0.51 -6.56 9.32
CA ASP A 83 -0.47 -6.04 10.68
C ASP A 83 -0.16 -7.17 11.66
N GLY A 84 0.52 -6.80 12.74
CA GLY A 84 0.95 -7.74 13.77
C GLY A 84 0.87 -7.13 15.16
N PHE A 85 0.97 -8.00 16.16
CA PHE A 85 1.05 -7.62 17.55
C PHE A 85 2.47 -7.89 18.07
N MET A 86 2.99 -6.99 18.89
CA MET A 86 4.35 -7.08 19.44
C MET A 86 4.32 -6.97 20.95
N ILE A 87 5.13 -7.78 21.64
CA ILE A 87 5.37 -7.62 23.08
C ILE A 87 6.57 -6.68 23.25
N PRO A 88 6.43 -5.54 23.95
CA PRO A 88 7.56 -4.67 24.24
C PRO A 88 8.67 -5.41 25.00
N LYS A 89 9.94 -5.15 24.64
CA LYS A 89 11.11 -5.78 25.29
C LYS A 89 11.08 -5.63 26.83
N ASN A 90 10.56 -4.50 27.31
CA ASN A 90 10.51 -4.12 28.73
C ASN A 90 9.10 -4.27 29.34
N ALA A 91 8.21 -5.09 28.74
CA ALA A 91 6.89 -5.35 29.30
C ALA A 91 6.99 -5.88 30.74
N LYS A 92 6.23 -5.29 31.67
CA LYS A 92 6.24 -5.68 33.10
C LYS A 92 5.72 -7.10 33.33
N ASN A 93 4.76 -7.55 32.52
CA ASN A 93 4.14 -8.86 32.63
C ASN A 93 4.27 -9.67 31.32
N LYS A 94 5.47 -10.18 31.06
CA LYS A 94 5.78 -10.93 29.83
C LYS A 94 5.00 -12.24 29.73
N GLU A 95 4.74 -12.91 30.84
CA GLU A 95 4.05 -14.19 30.84
C GLU A 95 2.57 -14.05 30.45
N ALA A 96 1.86 -13.05 31.00
CA ALA A 96 0.51 -12.75 30.55
C ALA A 96 0.48 -12.29 29.08
N ALA A 97 1.45 -11.45 28.66
CA ALA A 97 1.54 -10.99 27.28
C ALA A 97 1.73 -12.16 26.29
N LYS A 98 2.58 -13.13 26.60
CA LYS A 98 2.76 -14.35 25.79
C LYS A 98 1.48 -15.18 25.70
N LYS A 99 0.76 -15.35 26.82
CA LYS A 99 -0.53 -16.06 26.82
C LYS A 99 -1.55 -15.35 25.93
N PHE A 100 -1.61 -14.02 25.99
CA PHE A 100 -2.48 -13.23 25.12
C PHE A 100 -2.08 -13.32 23.65
N MET A 101 -0.78 -13.26 23.32
CA MET A 101 -0.28 -13.47 21.96
C MET A 101 -0.62 -14.86 21.42
N ALA A 102 -0.54 -15.90 22.26
CA ALA A 102 -0.96 -17.25 21.88
C ALA A 102 -2.46 -17.31 21.57
N TYR A 103 -3.30 -16.62 22.35
CA TYR A 103 -4.73 -16.48 22.04
C TYR A 103 -4.96 -15.75 20.72
N LEU A 104 -4.31 -14.59 20.49
CA LEU A 104 -4.41 -13.83 19.22
C LEU A 104 -3.97 -14.62 17.99
N ALA A 105 -3.09 -15.62 18.15
CA ALA A 105 -2.66 -16.50 17.07
C ALA A 105 -3.69 -17.59 16.70
N THR A 106 -4.71 -17.82 17.54
CA THR A 106 -5.75 -18.82 17.27
C THR A 106 -6.63 -18.40 16.08
N ALA A 107 -7.23 -19.40 15.42
CA ALA A 107 -8.17 -19.14 14.33
C ALA A 107 -9.42 -18.40 14.84
N GLU A 108 -9.93 -18.77 16.02
CA GLU A 108 -11.09 -18.14 16.65
C GLU A 108 -10.88 -16.64 16.91
N ALA A 109 -9.76 -16.27 17.54
CA ALA A 109 -9.47 -14.86 17.81
C ALA A 109 -9.30 -14.04 16.52
N GLN A 110 -8.65 -14.61 15.51
CA GLN A 110 -8.49 -13.92 14.22
C GLN A 110 -9.79 -13.83 13.44
N GLU A 111 -10.64 -14.86 13.44
CA GLU A 111 -11.97 -14.79 12.81
C GLU A 111 -12.83 -13.73 13.48
N MET A 112 -12.85 -13.70 14.81
CA MET A 112 -13.58 -12.70 15.60
C MET A 112 -13.19 -11.27 15.21
N PHE A 113 -11.89 -11.03 14.96
CA PHE A 113 -11.37 -9.72 14.58
C PHE A 113 -11.60 -9.38 13.10
N CYS A 114 -11.28 -10.30 12.20
CA CYS A 114 -11.23 -10.04 10.76
C CYS A 114 -12.60 -10.07 10.09
N LYS A 115 -13.53 -10.92 10.55
CA LYS A 115 -14.84 -11.12 9.90
C LYS A 115 -15.72 -9.87 9.91
N PRO A 116 -15.89 -9.13 11.02
CA PRO A 116 -16.68 -7.88 11.02
C PRO A 116 -16.08 -6.79 10.12
N LEU A 117 -14.75 -6.80 9.95
CA LEU A 117 -14.03 -5.87 9.08
C LEU A 117 -14.03 -6.32 7.61
N GLY A 118 -14.48 -7.54 7.32
CA GLY A 118 -14.40 -8.14 5.98
C GLY A 118 -12.96 -8.34 5.49
N ARG A 119 -11.98 -8.49 6.40
CA ARG A 119 -10.54 -8.60 6.12
C ARG A 119 -10.06 -10.04 6.07
N LEU A 120 -8.99 -10.29 5.34
CA LEU A 120 -8.29 -11.57 5.38
C LEU A 120 -7.53 -11.71 6.71
N ALA A 121 -7.58 -12.90 7.30
CA ALA A 121 -6.76 -13.27 8.45
C ALA A 121 -5.45 -13.91 7.99
N ALA A 122 -4.38 -13.75 8.77
CA ALA A 122 -3.10 -14.40 8.49
C ALA A 122 -3.16 -15.93 8.74
N ASN A 123 -4.00 -16.37 9.67
CA ASN A 123 -4.21 -17.78 9.96
C ASN A 123 -5.06 -18.43 8.85
N LYS A 124 -4.44 -19.33 8.09
CA LYS A 124 -5.07 -20.05 6.96
C LYS A 124 -6.27 -20.93 7.33
N LYS A 125 -6.51 -21.17 8.62
CA LYS A 125 -7.69 -21.91 9.11
C LYS A 125 -8.93 -21.03 9.24
N VAL A 126 -8.78 -19.71 9.15
CA VAL A 126 -9.90 -18.76 9.15
C VAL A 126 -10.52 -18.70 7.76
N PRO A 127 -11.83 -18.91 7.61
CA PRO A 127 -12.50 -18.76 6.33
C PRO A 127 -12.41 -17.33 5.79
N VAL A 128 -12.36 -17.19 4.47
CA VAL A 128 -12.44 -15.88 3.81
C VAL A 128 -13.81 -15.25 4.11
N PRO A 129 -13.89 -13.99 4.58
CA PRO A 129 -15.10 -13.46 5.19
C PRO A 129 -16.22 -13.11 4.19
N ASN A 130 -15.90 -12.86 2.91
CA ASN A 130 -16.86 -12.51 1.87
C ASN A 130 -16.23 -12.63 0.46
N ALA A 131 -17.07 -12.53 -0.58
CA ALA A 131 -16.64 -12.61 -1.97
C ALA A 131 -15.65 -11.50 -2.39
N TYR A 132 -15.75 -10.30 -1.80
CA TYR A 132 -14.81 -9.20 -2.08
C TYR A 132 -13.41 -9.55 -1.59
N ALA A 133 -13.30 -10.06 -0.36
CA ALA A 133 -12.05 -10.54 0.22
C ALA A 133 -11.51 -11.77 -0.53
N GLN A 134 -12.38 -12.64 -1.06
CA GLN A 134 -11.97 -13.78 -1.90
C GLN A 134 -11.25 -13.32 -3.17
N ARG A 135 -11.82 -12.36 -3.91
CA ARG A 135 -11.13 -11.79 -5.09
C ARG A 135 -9.78 -11.16 -4.72
N GLY A 136 -9.69 -10.55 -3.54
CA GLY A 136 -8.44 -10.01 -3.01
C GLY A 136 -7.41 -11.11 -2.74
N LEU A 137 -7.84 -12.20 -2.11
CA LEU A 137 -6.99 -13.37 -1.86
C LEU A 137 -6.52 -14.01 -3.18
N ASP A 138 -7.40 -14.15 -4.16
CA ASP A 138 -7.06 -14.71 -5.48
C ASP A 138 -5.99 -13.84 -6.18
N MET A 139 -6.12 -12.51 -6.09
CA MET A 139 -5.11 -11.57 -6.59
C MET A 139 -3.77 -11.71 -5.85
N VAL A 140 -3.79 -11.92 -4.53
CA VAL A 140 -2.57 -12.15 -3.75
C VAL A 140 -1.90 -13.45 -4.11
N LEU A 141 -2.65 -14.55 -4.18
CA LEU A 141 -2.12 -15.88 -4.49
C LEU A 141 -1.66 -16.02 -5.95
N GLY A 142 -2.24 -15.23 -6.86
CA GLY A 142 -1.83 -15.18 -8.27
C GLY A 142 -0.66 -14.25 -8.56
N ALA A 143 -0.21 -13.44 -7.59
CA ALA A 143 0.92 -12.54 -7.77
C ALA A 143 2.24 -13.30 -7.77
N LYS A 144 3.20 -12.84 -8.59
CA LYS A 144 4.57 -13.37 -8.60
C LYS A 144 5.30 -13.06 -7.31
N THR A 145 5.00 -11.91 -6.71
CA THR A 145 5.62 -11.44 -5.48
C THR A 145 4.61 -10.64 -4.68
N ALA A 146 4.65 -10.81 -3.37
CA ALA A 146 3.93 -10.00 -2.41
C ALA A 146 4.94 -9.16 -1.62
N MET A 147 4.65 -7.88 -1.41
CA MET A 147 5.55 -6.93 -0.74
C MET A 147 4.83 -6.16 0.38
N GLN A 148 5.59 -5.51 1.27
CA GLN A 148 5.00 -4.55 2.20
C GLN A 148 4.89 -3.20 1.50
N PHE A 149 4.39 -2.19 2.22
CA PHE A 149 4.50 -0.82 1.73
C PHE A 149 5.97 -0.43 1.59
N TYR A 150 6.26 0.38 0.57
CA TYR A 150 7.62 0.85 0.25
C TYR A 150 8.38 1.41 1.46
N ASP A 151 7.69 2.16 2.33
CA ASP A 151 8.25 2.76 3.54
C ASP A 151 8.59 1.75 4.65
N ARG A 152 8.04 0.53 4.57
CA ARG A 152 8.36 -0.59 5.48
C ARG A 152 9.49 -1.47 4.96
N ASP A 153 9.74 -1.46 3.64
CA ASP A 153 10.78 -2.26 2.97
C ASP A 153 12.12 -1.52 2.81
N ALA A 154 12.20 -0.24 3.20
CA ALA A 154 13.41 0.57 3.14
C ALA A 154 13.75 1.19 4.52
N PRO A 155 15.02 1.55 4.79
CA PRO A 155 15.35 2.40 5.94
C PRO A 155 14.51 3.68 5.91
N GLU A 156 14.03 4.15 7.07
CA GLU A 156 13.16 5.32 7.20
C GLU A 156 13.68 6.54 6.42
N GLU A 157 14.98 6.83 6.55
CA GLU A 157 15.63 7.94 5.85
C GLU A 157 15.53 7.78 4.31
N MET A 158 15.69 6.56 3.80
CA MET A 158 15.58 6.27 2.36
C MET A 158 14.12 6.31 1.89
N ALA A 159 13.19 5.78 2.69
CA ALA A 159 11.77 5.81 2.40
C ALA A 159 11.28 7.25 2.22
N ALA A 160 11.65 8.15 3.14
CA ALA A 160 11.30 9.57 3.06
C ALA A 160 11.87 10.23 1.79
N LYS A 161 13.15 9.98 1.46
CA LYS A 161 13.76 10.52 0.24
C LYS A 161 13.11 10.00 -1.04
N GLY A 162 12.79 8.70 -1.09
CA GLY A 162 12.10 8.08 -2.22
C GLY A 162 10.70 8.65 -2.41
N MET A 163 9.94 8.82 -1.32
CA MET A 163 8.60 9.40 -1.40
C MET A 163 8.61 10.86 -1.85
N ASN A 164 9.55 11.67 -1.34
CA ASN A 164 9.74 13.04 -1.81
C ASN A 164 10.08 13.09 -3.30
N ALA A 165 10.94 12.18 -3.79
CA ALA A 165 11.25 12.12 -5.21
C ALA A 165 10.02 11.79 -6.07
N ILE A 166 9.11 10.91 -5.61
CA ILE A 166 7.83 10.65 -6.30
C ILE A 166 7.00 11.93 -6.39
N VAL A 167 6.84 12.64 -5.26
CA VAL A 167 6.09 13.91 -5.20
C VAL A 167 6.72 14.97 -6.10
N ASP A 168 8.03 15.14 -6.05
CA ASP A 168 8.77 16.10 -6.86
C ASP A 168 8.63 15.80 -8.35
N ILE A 169 8.61 14.52 -8.74
CA ILE A 169 8.41 14.11 -10.13
C ILE A 169 6.98 14.36 -10.59
N ILE A 170 5.98 14.15 -9.72
CA ILE A 170 4.58 14.50 -10.04
C ILE A 170 4.44 16.01 -10.23
N ALA A 171 5.06 16.82 -9.37
CA ALA A 171 5.02 18.27 -9.47
C ALA A 171 5.85 18.83 -10.63
N ASN A 172 7.01 18.25 -10.89
CA ASN A 172 8.01 18.74 -11.84
C ASN A 172 8.50 17.61 -12.78
N PRO A 173 7.63 17.03 -13.63
CA PRO A 173 7.98 15.84 -14.42
C PRO A 173 9.04 16.07 -15.50
N ALA A 174 9.38 17.33 -15.80
CA ALA A 174 10.52 17.68 -16.65
C ALA A 174 11.88 17.50 -15.95
N GLN A 175 11.91 17.48 -14.62
CA GLN A 175 13.13 17.39 -13.80
C GLN A 175 13.47 15.94 -13.39
N LEU A 176 12.89 14.94 -14.04
CA LEU A 176 13.09 13.52 -13.73
C LEU A 176 14.56 13.15 -13.51
N ASP A 177 15.43 13.54 -14.43
CA ASP A 177 16.85 13.15 -14.39
C ASP A 177 17.63 13.80 -13.24
N SER A 178 17.37 15.08 -12.96
CA SER A 178 18.00 15.77 -11.82
C SER A 178 17.49 15.23 -10.49
N ILE A 179 16.20 14.93 -10.38
CA ILE A 179 15.59 14.35 -9.16
C ILE A 179 16.18 12.96 -8.90
N LEU A 180 16.25 12.09 -9.91
CA LEU A 180 16.84 10.76 -9.76
C LEU A 180 18.34 10.81 -9.45
N THR A 181 19.07 11.78 -10.00
CA THR A 181 20.48 11.99 -9.66
C THR A 181 20.65 12.39 -8.18
N ALA A 182 19.78 13.26 -7.67
CA ALA A 182 19.80 13.65 -6.25
C ALA A 182 19.41 12.47 -5.35
N LEU A 183 18.38 11.70 -5.72
CA LEU A 183 17.95 10.51 -4.99
C LEU A 183 19.05 9.44 -4.91
N ASP A 184 19.80 9.22 -6.00
CA ASP A 184 20.89 8.25 -6.01
C ASP A 184 22.06 8.66 -5.10
N LYS A 185 22.37 9.96 -5.01
CA LYS A 185 23.34 10.48 -4.03
C LYS A 185 22.91 10.18 -2.60
N GLU A 186 21.63 10.38 -2.29
CA GLU A 186 21.07 10.05 -0.98
C GLU A 186 21.12 8.54 -0.70
N ARG A 187 20.78 7.71 -1.69
CA ARG A 187 20.89 6.24 -1.58
C ARG A 187 22.32 5.83 -1.22
N VAL A 188 23.34 6.31 -1.95
CA VAL A 188 24.75 6.00 -1.66
C VAL A 188 25.13 6.43 -0.25
N ARG A 189 24.74 7.64 0.18
CA ARG A 189 25.02 8.13 1.53
C ARG A 189 24.37 7.30 2.62
N ILE A 190 23.11 6.89 2.44
CA ILE A 190 22.33 6.18 3.46
C ILE A 190 22.81 4.74 3.62
N TYR A 191 23.06 4.03 2.51
CA TYR A 191 23.44 2.61 2.54
C TYR A 191 24.94 2.35 2.73
N ASN A 192 25.79 3.38 2.65
CA ASN A 192 27.21 3.28 2.98
C ASN A 192 27.53 3.72 4.42
N LYS A 193 26.51 3.92 5.27
CA LYS A 193 26.65 4.05 6.72
C LYS A 193 26.75 2.67 7.37
#